data_AF-A0A835WMJ0-F1
#
_entry.id   AF-A0A835WMJ0-F1
#
_cell.length_a   1.000
_cell.length_b   1.000
_cell.length_c   1.000
_cell.angle_alpha   90.00
_cell.angle_beta   90.00
_cell.angle_gamma   90.00
#
_symmetry.space_group_name_H-M   'P 1'
#
loop_
_entity.id
_entity.type
_entity.pdbx_description
1 polymer ?
#
loop_
_entity_poly.entity_id
_entity_poly.type
_entity_poly.pdbx_seq_one_letter_code
_entity_poly.pdbx_strand_id
1 'polypeptide(L)'
;MHVRRQSHLRSLSRQCRGVAPARIVKRIRQPEPVAFQEDGKPGEVAFNKGINGINEGPLKDLYARMDGLVADNKKFKADIEELKADIEELKADKKELKADKKELKADNTKFKADIEELNARVDNLQPAGDLVLLNVCAQVLDGLLFAAYSRIPPVAKPKKTKVYYKSTCTLFVQLYKRLSSKGIEDSTLKALAGSSPVKDFCKGADALMDARNLSVHPPILEELDRLVKDALKLVTPEVKARSPTLSRACDVLEQYEAVIRPAINSALISSRK
;
A
#
# COMPACT_ATOMS: atom_id res chain seq x y z
N MET A 1 6.55 -74.61 -6.41
CA MET A 1 5.50 -75.62 -6.14
C MET A 1 4.16 -74.89 -6.06
N HIS A 2 3.43 -74.70 -7.16
CA HIS A 2 2.52 -75.71 -7.72
C HIS A 2 1.68 -76.44 -6.67
N VAL A 3 0.39 -76.07 -6.65
CA VAL A 3 -0.74 -77.00 -6.69
C VAL A 3 -0.88 -77.99 -5.53
N ARG A 4 -1.82 -77.68 -4.63
CA ARG A 4 -2.83 -78.58 -4.04
C ARG A 4 -3.88 -77.66 -3.38
N ARG A 5 -4.73 -76.95 -4.13
CA ARG A 5 -5.97 -77.47 -4.77
C ARG A 5 -6.66 -78.54 -3.92
N GLN A 6 -7.90 -78.23 -3.55
CA GLN A 6 -9.02 -79.17 -3.70
C GLN A 6 -8.99 -80.44 -2.84
N SER A 7 -8.94 -80.32 -1.52
CA SER A 7 -9.09 -81.51 -0.63
C SER A 7 -10.10 -81.39 0.52
N HIS A 8 -10.78 -80.26 0.74
CA HIS A 8 -11.86 -80.19 1.75
C HIS A 8 -13.27 -79.94 1.19
N LEU A 9 -13.39 -79.71 -0.12
CA LEU A 9 -14.70 -79.73 -0.83
C LEU A 9 -15.00 -81.09 -1.49
N ARG A 10 -14.31 -82.17 -1.09
CA ARG A 10 -14.53 -83.55 -1.56
C ARG A 10 -14.66 -84.57 -0.41
N SER A 11 -15.30 -84.17 0.69
CA SER A 11 -15.99 -85.12 1.58
C SER A 11 -17.52 -84.99 1.48
N LEU A 12 -18.01 -84.35 0.41
CA LEU A 12 -19.30 -84.68 -0.15
C LEU A 12 -19.43 -86.20 -0.29
N SER A 13 -20.61 -86.67 0.07
CA SER A 13 -21.30 -87.73 -0.67
C SER A 13 -20.79 -89.16 -0.53
N ARG A 14 -20.60 -89.67 0.70
CA ARG A 14 -20.57 -91.13 0.93
C ARG A 14 -20.83 -91.50 2.40
N GLN A 15 -22.09 -91.43 2.84
CA GLN A 15 -22.73 -92.16 3.97
C GLN A 15 -23.83 -91.23 4.54
N CYS A 16 -25.13 -91.43 4.38
CA CYS A 16 -25.91 -92.60 4.04
C CYS A 16 -27.13 -92.19 3.19
N ARG A 17 -27.41 -93.00 2.18
CA ARG A 17 -28.62 -92.99 1.38
C ARG A 17 -29.75 -93.66 2.16
N GLY A 18 -30.98 -93.22 1.90
CA GLY A 18 -32.22 -93.95 2.19
C GLY A 18 -32.56 -93.95 3.68
N VAL A 19 -33.79 -93.79 4.13
CA VAL A 19 -35.04 -94.30 3.57
C VAL A 19 -36.16 -93.46 4.18
N ALA A 20 -37.05 -92.89 3.35
CA ALA A 20 -38.41 -92.56 3.79
C ALA A 20 -39.24 -93.86 3.73
N PRO A 21 -40.21 -94.08 4.64
CA PRO A 21 -41.58 -93.65 4.29
C PRO A 21 -42.55 -93.33 5.46
N ALA A 22 -43.54 -92.50 5.12
CA ALA A 22 -44.99 -92.58 5.38
C ALA A 22 -45.62 -92.66 6.80
N ARG A 23 -46.42 -91.61 7.06
CA ARG A 23 -47.82 -91.59 7.58
C ARG A 23 -48.29 -92.65 8.59
N ILE A 24 -48.66 -92.19 9.79
CA ILE A 24 -49.91 -92.60 10.49
C ILE A 24 -50.54 -91.37 11.18
N VAL A 25 -51.82 -91.12 10.87
CA VAL A 25 -52.71 -90.10 11.45
C VAL A 25 -53.65 -90.78 12.45
N LYS A 26 -53.76 -90.29 13.69
CA LYS A 26 -54.94 -90.39 14.59
C LYS A 26 -54.89 -89.20 15.57
N ARG A 27 -55.57 -88.07 15.36
CA ARG A 27 -57.02 -87.76 15.55
C ARG A 27 -57.49 -87.98 17.00
N ILE A 28 -57.52 -86.93 17.85
CA ILE A 28 -58.53 -86.74 18.93
C ILE A 28 -58.84 -85.24 19.16
N ARG A 29 -60.05 -84.87 18.68
CA ARG A 29 -61.07 -83.87 19.09
C ARG A 29 -60.71 -82.44 19.55
N GLN A 30 -61.17 -81.46 18.75
CA GLN A 30 -61.66 -80.15 19.21
C GLN A 30 -63.03 -80.32 19.91
N PRO A 31 -63.35 -79.58 20.98
CA PRO A 31 -64.72 -79.47 21.49
C PRO A 31 -65.53 -78.43 20.67
N GLU A 32 -66.77 -78.80 20.33
CA GLU A 32 -67.76 -77.99 19.61
C GLU A 32 -68.32 -76.80 20.43
N PRO A 33 -68.85 -75.75 19.78
CA PRO A 33 -69.29 -74.53 20.44
C PRO A 33 -70.62 -74.74 21.17
N VAL A 34 -70.67 -74.37 22.46
CA VAL A 34 -71.91 -74.31 23.23
C VAL A 34 -72.55 -72.95 22.97
N ALA A 35 -73.70 -72.94 22.30
CA ALA A 35 -74.53 -71.74 22.19
C ALA A 35 -75.16 -71.44 23.55
N PHE A 36 -74.77 -70.33 24.18
CA PHE A 36 -75.51 -69.75 25.30
C PHE A 36 -76.48 -68.71 24.77
N GLN A 37 -77.76 -68.92 25.07
CA GLN A 37 -78.85 -68.00 24.79
C GLN A 37 -78.78 -66.89 25.84
N GLU A 38 -78.60 -65.63 25.39
CA GLU A 38 -78.57 -64.46 26.29
C GLU A 38 -79.97 -64.17 26.83
N ASP A 39 -80.27 -64.68 28.02
CA ASP A 39 -81.39 -64.19 28.83
C ASP A 39 -81.03 -62.80 29.38
N GLY A 40 -81.42 -61.77 28.64
CA GLY A 40 -81.15 -60.36 28.95
C GLY A 40 -81.63 -59.98 30.35
N LYS A 41 -80.67 -59.76 31.27
CA LYS A 41 -80.92 -59.12 32.56
C LYS A 41 -80.82 -57.60 32.40
N PRO A 42 -81.83 -56.82 32.86
CA PRO A 42 -81.83 -55.35 32.75
C PRO A 42 -80.70 -54.63 33.51
N GLY A 43 -79.88 -55.35 34.30
CA GLY A 43 -78.71 -54.78 34.98
C GLY A 43 -77.43 -54.71 34.13
N GLU A 44 -77.32 -55.47 33.03
CA GLU A 44 -76.10 -55.56 32.23
C GLU A 44 -76.00 -54.42 31.19
N VAL A 45 -77.16 -53.93 30.72
CA VAL A 45 -77.28 -52.83 29.76
C VAL A 45 -76.93 -51.46 30.38
N ALA A 46 -77.09 -51.30 31.70
CA ALA A 46 -76.76 -50.07 32.43
C ALA A 46 -75.25 -49.96 32.74
N PHE A 47 -74.59 -51.09 33.00
CA PHE A 47 -73.14 -51.12 33.25
C PHE A 47 -72.33 -50.85 31.97
N ASN A 48 -72.74 -51.44 30.84
CA ASN A 48 -72.08 -51.21 29.56
C ASN A 48 -72.27 -49.78 29.00
N LYS A 49 -73.40 -49.11 29.31
CA LYS A 49 -73.59 -47.69 28.95
C LYS A 49 -72.70 -46.73 29.76
N GLY A 50 -72.41 -47.08 31.01
CA GLY A 50 -71.51 -46.32 31.88
C GLY A 50 -70.04 -46.43 31.48
N ILE A 51 -69.59 -47.61 31.06
CA ILE A 51 -68.19 -47.84 30.65
C ILE A 51 -67.88 -47.18 29.29
N ASN A 52 -68.82 -47.17 28.34
CA ASN A 52 -68.63 -46.57 27.02
C ASN A 52 -68.48 -45.03 27.03
N GLY A 53 -68.72 -44.36 28.17
CA GLY A 53 -68.62 -42.90 28.32
C GLY A 53 -67.40 -42.44 29.12
N ILE A 54 -66.59 -43.35 29.66
CA ILE A 54 -65.49 -43.01 30.57
C ILE A 54 -64.16 -43.34 29.87
N ASN A 55 -63.41 -42.30 29.48
CA ASN A 55 -61.97 -42.31 29.12
C ASN A 55 -61.52 -42.41 27.65
N GLU A 56 -62.35 -42.12 26.64
CA GLU A 56 -61.80 -42.01 25.27
C GLU A 56 -61.19 -40.63 24.97
N GLY A 57 -61.81 -39.53 25.38
CA GLY A 57 -61.35 -38.16 25.05
C GLY A 57 -59.99 -37.81 25.69
N PRO A 58 -59.89 -37.76 27.03
CA PRO A 58 -58.65 -37.34 27.71
C PRO A 58 -57.45 -38.26 27.42
N LEU A 59 -57.69 -39.55 27.19
CA LEU A 59 -56.63 -40.49 26.84
C LEU A 59 -56.14 -40.25 25.41
N LYS A 60 -57.04 -40.05 24.44
CA LYS A 60 -56.69 -39.68 23.05
C LYS A 60 -55.92 -38.35 23.01
N ASP A 61 -56.32 -37.36 23.81
CA ASP A 61 -55.63 -36.07 23.91
C ASP A 61 -54.20 -36.22 24.47
N LEU A 62 -54.01 -37.10 25.45
CA LEU A 62 -52.69 -37.38 26.03
C LEU A 62 -51.76 -38.09 25.03
N TYR A 63 -52.28 -39.05 24.25
CA TYR A 63 -51.55 -39.67 23.15
C TYR A 63 -51.17 -38.65 22.06
N ALA A 64 -52.11 -37.78 21.65
CA ALA A 64 -51.84 -36.74 20.66
C ALA A 64 -50.76 -35.75 21.14
N ARG A 65 -50.78 -35.38 22.43
CA ARG A 65 -49.74 -34.52 23.03
C ARG A 65 -48.38 -35.23 23.10
N MET A 66 -48.36 -36.54 23.41
CA MET A 66 -47.15 -37.34 23.42
C MET A 66 -46.54 -37.44 22.01
N ASP A 67 -47.37 -37.66 20.98
CA ASP A 67 -46.93 -37.67 19.59
C ASP A 67 -46.39 -36.30 19.16
N GLY A 68 -47.02 -35.21 19.61
CA GLY A 68 -46.54 -33.84 19.44
C GLY A 68 -45.15 -33.64 20.07
N LEU A 69 -44.94 -34.07 21.32
CA LEU A 69 -43.64 -33.99 21.99
C LEU A 69 -42.56 -34.86 21.30
N VAL A 70 -42.94 -35.99 20.73
CA VAL A 70 -42.03 -36.83 19.93
C VAL A 70 -41.64 -36.12 18.64
N ALA A 71 -42.59 -35.45 17.97
CA ALA A 71 -42.32 -34.66 16.78
C ALA A 71 -41.41 -33.47 17.08
N ASP A 72 -41.69 -32.71 18.14
CA ASP A 72 -40.85 -31.58 18.59
C ASP A 72 -39.43 -32.04 18.94
N ASN A 73 -39.29 -33.17 19.64
CA ASN A 73 -37.97 -33.74 19.94
C ASN A 73 -37.19 -34.14 18.67
N LYS A 74 -37.87 -34.64 17.63
CA LYS A 74 -37.23 -34.93 16.34
C LYS A 74 -36.75 -33.64 15.68
N LYS A 75 -37.57 -32.58 15.72
CA LYS A 75 -37.21 -31.26 15.20
C LYS A 75 -36.02 -30.67 15.95
N PHE A 76 -36.03 -30.65 17.28
CA PHE A 76 -34.90 -30.14 18.06
C PHE A 76 -33.60 -30.90 17.81
N LYS A 77 -33.66 -32.22 17.58
CA LYS A 77 -32.47 -32.98 17.17
C LYS A 77 -31.94 -32.53 15.82
N ALA A 78 -32.82 -32.28 14.84
CA ALA A 78 -32.42 -31.77 13.53
C ALA A 78 -31.79 -30.37 13.66
N ASP A 79 -32.45 -29.45 14.37
CA ASP A 79 -31.95 -28.09 14.60
C ASP A 79 -30.57 -28.11 15.31
N ILE A 80 -30.35 -29.03 16.26
CA ILE A 80 -29.04 -29.20 16.93
C ILE A 80 -27.96 -29.68 15.96
N GLU A 81 -28.28 -30.60 15.03
CA GLU A 81 -27.30 -31.05 14.03
C GLU A 81 -26.97 -29.95 13.02
N GLU A 82 -27.95 -29.13 12.62
CA GLU A 82 -27.73 -27.94 11.78
C GLU A 82 -26.81 -26.93 12.49
N LEU A 83 -27.12 -26.57 13.74
CA LEU A 83 -26.27 -25.66 14.51
C LEU A 83 -24.85 -26.18 14.71
N LYS A 84 -24.65 -27.50 14.82
CA LYS A 84 -23.29 -28.09 14.86
C LYS A 84 -22.55 -27.88 13.55
N ALA A 85 -23.23 -28.05 12.41
CA ALA A 85 -22.65 -27.80 11.09
C ALA A 85 -22.24 -26.33 10.95
N ASP A 86 -23.13 -25.40 11.29
CA ASP A 86 -22.85 -23.95 11.26
C ASP A 86 -21.66 -23.57 12.15
N ILE A 87 -21.56 -24.17 13.35
CA ILE A 87 -20.43 -23.93 14.26
C ILE A 87 -19.11 -24.41 13.65
N GLU A 88 -19.09 -25.53 12.93
CA GLU A 88 -17.88 -26.01 12.26
C GLU A 88 -17.49 -25.12 11.07
N GLU A 89 -18.46 -24.62 10.29
CA GLU A 89 -18.23 -23.64 9.22
C GLU A 89 -17.63 -22.35 9.79
N LEU A 90 -18.24 -21.77 10.84
CA LEU A 90 -17.73 -20.58 11.51
C LEU A 90 -16.31 -20.76 12.09
N LYS A 91 -15.95 -21.97 12.51
CA LYS A 91 -14.58 -22.28 12.95
C LYS A 91 -13.61 -22.29 11.78
N ALA A 92 -14.01 -22.80 10.62
CA ALA A 92 -13.23 -22.78 9.40
C ALA A 92 -12.99 -21.33 8.92
N ASP A 93 -14.05 -20.54 8.81
CA ASP A 93 -13.98 -19.12 8.42
C ASP A 93 -13.08 -18.32 9.37
N LYS A 94 -13.22 -18.54 10.69
CA LYS A 94 -12.36 -17.90 11.69
C LYS A 94 -10.89 -18.28 11.54
N LYS A 95 -10.58 -19.47 11.03
CA LYS A 95 -9.20 -19.92 10.77
C LYS A 95 -8.65 -19.24 9.50
N GLU A 96 -9.46 -19.11 8.47
CA GLU A 96 -9.14 -18.40 7.23
C GLU A 96 -8.88 -16.92 7.50
N LEU A 97 -9.81 -16.22 8.18
CA LEU A 97 -9.63 -14.82 8.56
C LEU A 97 -8.36 -14.57 9.41
N LYS A 98 -7.94 -15.55 10.21
CA LYS A 98 -6.67 -15.47 10.96
C LYS A 98 -5.46 -15.62 10.06
N ALA A 99 -5.54 -16.41 8.99
CA ALA A 99 -4.49 -16.53 7.98
C ALA A 99 -4.39 -15.23 7.18
N ASP A 100 -5.51 -14.73 6.65
CA ASP A 100 -5.56 -13.47 5.89
C ASP A 100 -5.02 -12.29 6.71
N LYS A 101 -5.40 -12.20 7.99
CA LYS A 101 -4.87 -11.18 8.88
C LYS A 101 -3.35 -11.26 9.10
N LYS A 102 -2.76 -12.46 9.02
CA LYS A 102 -1.30 -12.62 9.09
C LYS A 102 -0.63 -12.18 7.79
N GLU A 103 -1.22 -12.54 6.66
CA GLU A 103 -0.74 -12.13 5.33
C GLU A 103 -0.80 -10.60 5.17
N LEU A 104 -1.94 -9.99 5.48
CA LEU A 104 -2.08 -8.51 5.47
C LEU A 104 -1.08 -7.82 6.39
N LYS A 105 -0.69 -8.43 7.51
CA LYS A 105 0.37 -7.89 8.37
C LYS A 105 1.74 -7.96 7.70
N ALA A 106 2.05 -9.08 7.05
CA ALA A 106 3.30 -9.25 6.31
C ALA A 106 3.38 -8.23 5.14
N ASP A 107 2.30 -8.07 4.39
CA ASP A 107 2.22 -7.09 3.30
C ASP A 107 2.39 -5.66 3.82
N ASN A 108 1.72 -5.32 4.93
CA ASN A 108 1.92 -4.01 5.57
C ASN A 108 3.36 -3.78 6.03
N THR A 109 4.05 -4.81 6.53
CA THR A 109 5.48 -4.67 6.88
C THR A 109 6.35 -4.46 5.65
N LYS A 110 6.05 -5.14 4.55
CA LYS A 110 6.75 -4.95 3.27
C LYS A 110 6.52 -3.56 2.71
N PHE A 111 5.27 -3.09 2.67
CA PHE A 111 4.96 -1.73 2.21
C PHE A 111 5.65 -0.65 3.04
N LYS A 112 5.78 -0.85 4.36
CA LYS A 112 6.56 0.08 5.20
C LYS A 112 8.03 0.11 4.81
N ALA A 113 8.64 -1.05 4.57
CA ALA A 113 10.03 -1.13 4.11
C ALA A 113 10.21 -0.47 2.73
N ASP A 114 9.29 -0.70 1.80
CA ASP A 114 9.32 -0.09 0.46
C ASP A 114 9.21 1.46 0.56
N ILE A 115 8.36 1.96 1.47
CA ILE A 115 8.25 3.41 1.75
C ILE A 115 9.54 3.97 2.36
N GLU A 116 10.16 3.27 3.30
CA GLU A 116 11.44 3.68 3.90
C GLU A 116 12.56 3.73 2.84
N GLU A 117 12.63 2.74 1.95
CA GLU A 117 13.58 2.74 0.84
C GLU A 117 13.33 3.90 -0.13
N LEU A 118 12.06 4.14 -0.50
CA LEU A 118 11.70 5.27 -1.36
C LEU A 118 12.07 6.61 -0.73
N ASN A 119 11.81 6.80 0.57
CA ASN A 119 12.20 8.00 1.28
C ASN A 119 13.72 8.18 1.27
N ALA A 120 14.50 7.13 1.55
CA ALA A 120 15.96 7.19 1.48
C ALA A 120 16.45 7.53 0.05
N ARG A 121 15.79 7.03 -0.99
CA ARG A 121 16.10 7.39 -2.38
C ARG A 121 15.78 8.85 -2.69
N VAL A 122 14.66 9.36 -2.21
CA VAL A 122 14.28 10.78 -2.34
C VAL A 122 15.28 11.68 -1.60
N ASP A 123 15.67 11.32 -0.38
CA ASP A 123 16.67 12.03 0.41
C ASP A 123 18.04 12.05 -0.30
N ASN A 124 18.40 10.97 -1.00
CA ASN A 124 19.63 10.91 -1.81
C ASN A 124 19.55 11.72 -3.13
N LEU A 125 18.35 11.92 -3.70
CA LEU A 125 18.16 12.73 -4.91
C LEU A 125 18.04 14.23 -4.61
N GLN A 126 17.58 14.59 -3.41
CA GLN A 126 17.48 15.98 -2.96
C GLN A 126 18.81 16.77 -3.07
N PRO A 127 19.98 16.24 -2.61
CA PRO A 127 21.25 16.93 -2.79
C PRO A 127 21.68 17.01 -4.26
N ALA A 128 21.22 16.11 -5.14
CA ALA A 128 21.46 16.21 -6.58
C ALA A 128 20.65 17.36 -7.21
N GLY A 129 19.39 17.55 -6.81
CA GLY A 129 18.58 18.72 -7.21
C GLY A 129 19.16 20.04 -6.72
N ASP A 130 19.62 20.08 -5.46
CA ASP A 130 20.33 21.23 -4.89
C ASP A 130 21.66 21.49 -5.63
N LEU A 131 22.31 20.43 -6.12
CA LEU A 131 23.48 20.53 -6.97
C LEU A 131 23.15 21.21 -8.31
N VAL A 132 22.07 20.83 -8.97
CA VAL A 132 21.66 21.45 -10.22
C VAL A 132 21.36 22.95 -10.04
N LEU A 133 20.54 23.31 -9.05
CA LEU A 133 20.15 24.71 -8.81
C LEU A 133 21.36 25.63 -8.58
N LEU A 134 22.27 25.20 -7.71
CA LEU A 134 23.46 25.98 -7.37
C LEU A 134 24.46 26.06 -8.54
N ASN A 135 24.57 25.01 -9.38
CA ASN A 135 25.43 25.04 -10.56
C ASN A 135 24.89 25.98 -11.63
N VAL A 136 23.58 25.92 -11.93
CA VAL A 136 22.95 26.83 -12.90
C VAL A 136 23.05 28.28 -12.39
N CYS A 137 22.82 28.51 -11.09
CA CYS A 137 23.01 29.84 -10.50
C CYS A 137 24.44 30.36 -10.65
N ALA A 138 25.46 29.51 -10.50
CA ALA A 138 26.85 29.92 -10.71
C ALA A 138 27.10 30.37 -12.15
N GLN A 139 26.58 29.63 -13.15
CA GLN A 139 26.69 30.02 -14.56
C GLN A 139 25.98 31.35 -14.87
N VAL A 140 24.81 31.57 -14.27
CA VAL A 140 24.09 32.85 -14.38
C VAL A 140 24.92 34.00 -13.80
N LEU A 141 25.55 33.79 -12.64
CA LEU A 141 26.41 34.78 -12.01
C LEU A 141 27.68 35.06 -12.83
N ASP A 142 28.28 34.05 -13.47
CA ASP A 142 29.41 34.25 -14.40
C ASP A 142 29.01 35.13 -15.59
N GLY A 143 27.83 34.89 -16.17
CA GLY A 143 27.28 35.74 -17.23
C GLY A 143 27.05 37.17 -16.77
N LEU A 144 26.49 37.35 -15.56
CA LEU A 144 26.29 38.67 -14.96
C LEU A 144 27.62 39.39 -14.68
N LEU A 145 28.63 38.65 -14.21
CA LEU A 145 29.97 39.17 -13.96
C LEU A 145 30.58 39.71 -15.26
N PHE A 146 30.48 38.97 -16.35
CA PHE A 146 30.86 39.43 -17.69
C PHE A 146 30.13 40.73 -18.09
N ALA A 147 28.81 40.78 -17.88
CA ALA A 147 28.00 41.93 -18.22
C ALA A 147 28.43 43.20 -17.45
N ALA A 148 28.69 43.06 -16.16
CA ALA A 148 29.14 44.15 -15.31
C ALA A 148 30.57 44.61 -15.65
N TYR A 149 31.50 43.70 -15.93
CA TYR A 149 32.85 44.07 -16.35
C TYR A 149 32.89 44.80 -17.69
N SER A 150 31.97 44.48 -18.60
CA SER A 150 31.87 45.16 -19.91
C SER A 150 31.54 46.66 -19.78
N ARG A 151 31.01 47.10 -18.63
CA ARG A 151 30.73 48.51 -18.32
C ARG A 151 31.95 49.26 -17.78
N ILE A 152 33.00 48.54 -17.41
CA ILE A 152 34.25 49.13 -16.90
C ILE A 152 35.16 49.42 -18.09
N PRO A 153 35.53 50.69 -18.36
CA PRO A 153 36.42 51.00 -19.47
C PRO A 153 37.77 50.31 -19.29
N PRO A 154 38.40 49.82 -20.39
CA PRO A 154 39.62 49.04 -20.33
C PRO A 154 40.72 49.83 -19.63
N VAL A 155 41.33 49.20 -18.62
CA VAL A 155 42.50 49.76 -17.93
C VAL A 155 43.71 49.60 -18.85
N ALA A 156 44.51 50.66 -19.02
CA ALA A 156 45.80 50.56 -19.69
C ALA A 156 46.63 49.42 -19.07
N LYS A 157 47.21 48.55 -19.91
CA LYS A 157 47.88 47.30 -19.48
C LYS A 157 48.87 47.60 -18.32
N PRO A 158 48.69 47.02 -17.12
CA PRO A 158 49.71 47.14 -16.09
C PRO A 158 50.99 46.44 -16.58
N LYS A 159 52.16 47.01 -16.24
CA LYS A 159 53.47 46.40 -16.50
C LYS A 159 53.48 45.00 -15.87
N LYS A 160 53.91 43.99 -16.63
CA LYS A 160 53.94 42.58 -16.22
C LYS A 160 54.80 42.42 -14.96
N THR A 161 54.21 42.51 -13.78
CA THR A 161 54.79 42.00 -12.54
C THR A 161 54.24 40.59 -12.34
N LYS A 162 55.13 39.61 -12.18
CA LYS A 162 54.75 38.25 -11.81
C LYS A 162 54.22 38.31 -10.38
N VAL A 163 52.91 38.38 -10.22
CA VAL A 163 52.29 38.32 -8.90
C VAL A 163 51.78 36.91 -8.66
N TYR A 164 52.45 36.20 -7.76
CA TYR A 164 51.90 35.00 -7.13
C TYR A 164 50.83 35.45 -6.13
N TYR A 165 49.55 35.39 -6.50
CA TYR A 165 48.47 35.62 -5.55
C TYR A 165 47.90 34.28 -5.09
N LYS A 166 48.02 34.02 -3.78
CA LYS A 166 47.02 33.26 -3.03
C LYS A 166 45.78 34.17 -2.94
N SER A 167 44.93 34.16 -3.97
CA SER A 167 43.86 35.16 -4.15
C SER A 167 42.60 34.78 -3.37
N THR A 168 42.52 35.18 -2.10
CA THR A 168 41.29 35.11 -1.27
C THR A 168 40.45 36.40 -1.37
N CYS A 169 40.35 36.99 -2.56
CA CYS A 169 39.36 38.05 -2.82
C CYS A 169 38.49 37.61 -3.97
N THR A 170 37.22 37.45 -3.65
CA THR A 170 36.18 36.87 -4.46
C THR A 170 35.69 37.84 -5.57
N LEU A 171 35.29 37.32 -6.73
CA LEU A 171 35.17 38.05 -8.01
C LEU A 171 34.14 39.22 -7.95
N PHE A 172 32.97 39.01 -7.34
CA PHE A 172 31.93 40.02 -7.21
C PHE A 172 32.29 41.12 -6.21
N VAL A 173 32.92 40.81 -5.08
CA VAL A 173 33.39 41.81 -4.12
C VAL A 173 34.49 42.67 -4.73
N GLN A 174 35.37 42.10 -5.56
CA GLN A 174 36.36 42.88 -6.31
C GLN A 174 35.68 43.79 -7.34
N LEU A 175 34.69 43.28 -8.08
CA LEU A 175 33.89 44.06 -9.02
C LEU A 175 33.22 45.24 -8.32
N TYR A 176 32.52 45.01 -7.21
CA TYR A 176 31.86 46.05 -6.42
C TYR A 176 32.85 47.16 -6.04
N LYS A 177 34.02 46.81 -5.48
CA LYS A 177 35.06 47.79 -5.12
C LYS A 177 35.51 48.62 -6.34
N ARG A 178 35.67 47.99 -7.50
CA ARG A 178 36.05 48.68 -8.75
C ARG A 178 34.98 49.63 -9.25
N LEU A 179 33.72 49.18 -9.28
CA LEU A 179 32.58 50.01 -9.67
C LEU A 179 32.46 51.23 -8.74
N SER A 180 32.50 51.02 -7.42
CA SER A 180 32.47 52.09 -6.43
C SER A 180 33.64 53.08 -6.59
N SER A 181 34.86 52.60 -6.86
CA SER A 181 36.04 53.46 -7.06
C SER A 181 35.94 54.36 -8.29
N LYS A 182 35.15 53.96 -9.29
CA LYS A 182 34.92 54.72 -10.52
C LYS A 182 33.61 55.53 -10.50
N GLY A 183 32.89 55.52 -9.38
CA GLY A 183 31.59 56.20 -9.24
C GLY A 183 30.49 55.59 -10.12
N ILE A 184 30.64 54.32 -10.52
CA ILE A 184 29.66 53.63 -11.37
C ILE A 184 28.67 52.89 -10.46
N GLU A 185 27.40 53.31 -10.45
CA GLU A 185 26.32 52.54 -9.84
C GLU A 185 25.76 51.52 -10.84
N ASP A 186 25.83 50.23 -10.52
CA ASP A 186 25.28 49.17 -11.34
C ASP A 186 23.81 48.91 -10.97
N SER A 187 22.89 49.35 -11.84
CA SER A 187 21.45 49.21 -11.63
C SER A 187 20.99 47.76 -11.55
N THR A 188 21.68 46.84 -12.25
CA THR A 188 21.39 45.41 -12.22
C THR A 188 21.75 44.81 -10.86
N LEU A 189 22.95 45.09 -10.35
CA LEU A 189 23.36 44.65 -9.01
C LEU A 189 22.49 45.24 -7.89
N LYS A 190 22.04 46.50 -8.06
CA LYS A 190 21.13 47.17 -7.11
C LYS A 190 19.75 46.52 -7.09
N ALA A 191 19.20 46.19 -8.26
CA ALA A 191 17.93 45.49 -8.37
C ALA A 191 17.99 44.09 -7.71
N LEU A 192 19.06 43.33 -8.00
CA LEU A 192 19.26 41.98 -7.45
C LEU A 192 19.46 41.96 -5.93
N ALA A 193 20.11 42.98 -5.38
CA ALA A 193 20.29 43.12 -3.94
C ALA A 193 18.97 43.44 -3.20
N GLY A 194 17.97 43.97 -3.91
CA GLY A 194 16.68 44.34 -3.35
C GLY A 194 16.82 45.35 -2.19
N SER A 195 16.34 44.97 -1.01
CA SER A 195 16.46 45.77 0.22
C SER A 195 17.83 45.64 0.92
N SER A 196 18.66 44.68 0.52
CA SER A 196 19.96 44.42 1.14
C SER A 196 21.06 45.28 0.50
N PRO A 197 22.16 45.58 1.23
CA PRO A 197 23.31 46.26 0.64
C PRO A 197 23.92 45.44 -0.50
N VAL A 198 24.25 46.09 -1.62
CA VAL A 198 24.89 45.45 -2.80
C VAL A 198 26.17 44.71 -2.44
N LYS A 199 26.94 45.24 -1.47
CA LYS A 199 28.15 44.59 -0.96
C LYS A 199 27.88 43.21 -0.37
N ASP A 200 26.76 43.04 0.33
CA ASP A 200 26.40 41.77 0.97
C ASP A 200 25.85 40.77 -0.05
N PHE A 201 25.12 41.25 -1.06
CA PHE A 201 24.81 40.46 -2.25
C PHE A 201 26.09 39.94 -2.91
N CYS A 202 27.08 40.81 -3.16
CA CYS A 202 28.35 40.42 -3.78
C CYS A 202 29.09 39.35 -2.98
N LYS A 203 29.15 39.46 -1.64
CA LYS A 203 29.73 38.41 -0.79
C LYS A 203 28.97 37.08 -0.90
N GLY A 204 27.64 37.14 -0.97
CA GLY A 204 26.80 35.96 -1.11
C GLY A 204 26.98 35.26 -2.47
N ALA A 205 27.07 36.04 -3.56
CA ALA A 205 27.36 35.54 -4.90
C ALA A 205 28.72 34.85 -4.96
N ASP A 206 29.72 35.46 -4.32
CA ASP A 206 31.07 34.94 -4.23
C ASP A 206 31.17 33.62 -3.45
N ALA A 207 30.50 33.53 -2.29
CA ALA A 207 30.44 32.29 -1.52
C ALA A 207 29.77 31.15 -2.31
N LEU A 208 28.82 31.48 -3.20
CA LEU A 208 28.16 30.51 -4.08
C LEU A 208 29.09 30.01 -5.19
N MET A 209 29.93 30.89 -5.76
CA MET A 209 30.91 30.54 -6.78
C MET A 209 32.07 29.71 -6.20
N ASP A 210 32.53 30.02 -5.00
CA ASP A 210 33.59 29.27 -4.30
C ASP A 210 33.16 27.82 -3.98
N ALA A 211 31.86 27.59 -3.74
CA ALA A 211 31.33 26.28 -3.40
C ALA A 211 31.22 25.30 -4.60
N ARG A 212 31.41 25.74 -5.85
CA ARG A 212 30.96 25.00 -7.06
C ARG A 212 31.88 25.07 -8.28
N ASN A 213 33.18 25.26 -8.10
CA ASN A 213 34.11 25.42 -9.22
C ASN A 213 34.57 24.06 -9.82
N LEU A 214 33.70 23.42 -10.60
CA LEU A 214 34.04 22.26 -11.45
C LEU A 214 33.84 22.57 -12.96
N SER A 215 34.22 23.77 -13.43
CA SER A 215 34.42 24.14 -14.86
C SER A 215 33.16 24.02 -15.76
N VAL A 216 32.99 24.57 -16.97
CA VAL A 216 33.84 25.22 -17.99
C VAL A 216 32.89 26.19 -18.75
N HIS A 217 33.29 27.46 -18.95
CA HIS A 217 32.70 28.47 -19.85
C HIS A 217 31.20 28.86 -19.68
N PRO A 218 30.86 30.16 -19.83
CA PRO A 218 29.46 30.57 -19.86
C PRO A 218 28.77 29.94 -21.07
N PRO A 219 27.59 29.30 -20.90
CA PRO A 219 26.81 28.81 -22.01
C PRO A 219 26.43 29.96 -22.94
N ILE A 220 26.24 29.62 -24.21
CA ILE A 220 25.53 30.48 -25.17
C ILE A 220 24.19 30.91 -24.53
N LEU A 221 23.72 32.15 -24.75
CA LEU A 221 22.58 32.71 -24.01
C LEU A 221 21.34 31.82 -24.09
N GLU A 222 21.11 31.20 -25.24
CA GLU A 222 20.04 30.24 -25.51
C GLU A 222 20.14 28.96 -24.65
N GLU A 223 21.36 28.50 -24.37
CA GLU A 223 21.61 27.35 -23.49
C GLU A 223 21.41 27.74 -22.02
N LEU A 224 21.81 28.95 -21.63
CA LEU A 224 21.56 29.48 -20.28
C LEU A 224 20.05 29.64 -20.03
N ASP A 225 19.29 30.12 -21.01
CA ASP A 225 17.82 30.22 -20.96
C ASP A 225 17.19 28.84 -20.70
N ARG A 226 17.65 27.82 -21.41
CA ARG A 226 17.17 26.44 -21.21
C ARG A 226 17.49 25.93 -19.82
N LEU A 227 18.73 26.10 -19.37
CA LEU A 227 19.18 25.62 -18.06
C LEU A 227 18.42 26.30 -16.92
N VAL A 228 18.20 27.61 -16.99
CA VAL A 228 17.41 28.33 -15.99
C VAL A 228 15.95 27.88 -16.00
N LYS A 229 15.35 27.69 -17.19
CA LYS A 229 13.97 27.19 -17.29
C LYS A 229 13.81 25.80 -16.68
N ASP A 230 14.77 24.92 -16.86
CA ASP A 230 14.76 23.58 -16.24
C ASP A 230 15.02 23.66 -14.73
N ALA A 231 15.92 24.54 -14.29
CA ALA A 231 16.21 24.78 -12.87
C ALA A 231 15.01 25.36 -12.11
N LEU A 232 14.25 26.28 -12.70
CA LEU A 232 13.07 26.89 -12.07
C LEU A 232 11.97 25.87 -11.74
N LYS A 233 11.91 24.73 -12.45
CA LYS A 233 10.98 23.63 -12.11
C LYS A 233 11.30 22.96 -10.76
N LEU A 234 12.54 23.11 -10.28
CA LEU A 234 13.02 22.57 -9.02
C LEU A 234 12.89 23.57 -7.86
N VAL A 235 12.53 24.84 -8.15
CA VAL A 235 12.40 25.88 -7.14
C VAL A 235 11.06 25.72 -6.42
N THR A 236 11.10 25.34 -5.14
CA THR A 236 9.93 25.25 -4.26
C THR A 236 10.22 25.95 -2.92
N PRO A 237 9.20 26.32 -2.12
CA PRO A 237 9.40 26.89 -0.80
C PRO A 237 10.24 25.98 0.12
N GLU A 238 10.06 24.66 0.02
CA GLU A 238 10.82 23.67 0.79
C GLU A 238 12.29 23.69 0.40
N VAL A 239 12.59 23.85 -0.89
CA VAL A 239 13.96 24.01 -1.41
C VAL A 239 14.60 25.27 -0.84
N LYS A 240 13.92 26.42 -0.87
CA LYS A 240 14.45 27.67 -0.31
C LYS A 240 14.74 27.56 1.19
N ALA A 241 13.90 26.82 1.93
CA ALA A 241 14.06 26.64 3.38
C ALA A 241 15.25 25.75 3.79
N ARG A 242 15.78 24.90 2.89
CA ARG A 242 16.88 23.97 3.22
C ARG A 242 18.20 24.67 3.58
N SER A 243 18.52 25.78 2.93
CA SER A 243 19.79 26.49 3.15
C SER A 243 19.73 27.95 2.71
N PRO A 244 20.36 28.89 3.46
CA PRO A 244 20.46 30.29 3.04
C PRO A 244 21.13 30.48 1.67
N THR A 245 22.10 29.63 1.32
CA THR A 245 22.77 29.67 0.01
C THR A 245 21.82 29.26 -1.11
N LEU A 246 20.98 28.26 -0.85
CA LEU A 246 20.02 27.75 -1.83
C LEU A 246 18.84 28.70 -2.02
N SER A 247 18.35 29.33 -0.94
CA SER A 247 17.37 30.42 -1.04
C SER A 247 17.88 31.52 -1.97
N ARG A 248 19.11 32.01 -1.73
CA ARG A 248 19.71 33.05 -2.57
C ARG A 248 19.87 32.59 -4.03
N ALA A 249 20.26 31.35 -4.26
CA ALA A 249 20.36 30.79 -5.60
C ALA A 249 19.02 30.80 -6.32
N CYS A 250 17.95 30.37 -5.65
CA CYS A 250 16.60 30.40 -6.18
C CYS A 250 16.16 31.83 -6.50
N ASP A 251 16.42 32.79 -5.60
CA ASP A 251 16.06 34.20 -5.81
C ASP A 251 16.81 34.82 -7.01
N VAL A 252 18.07 34.43 -7.24
CA VAL A 252 18.84 34.85 -8.42
C VAL A 252 18.26 34.25 -9.71
N LEU A 253 17.90 32.96 -9.68
CA LEU A 253 17.31 32.27 -10.83
C LEU A 253 15.92 32.83 -11.18
N GLU A 254 15.09 33.15 -10.18
CA GLU A 254 13.78 33.79 -10.38
C GLU A 254 13.90 35.18 -11.03
N GLN A 255 14.97 35.91 -10.72
CA GLN A 255 15.25 37.22 -11.31
C GLN A 255 15.96 37.15 -12.67
N TYR A 256 16.28 35.94 -13.16
CA TYR A 256 17.04 35.77 -14.39
C TYR A 256 16.39 36.45 -15.59
N GLU A 257 15.15 36.10 -15.91
CA GLU A 257 14.49 36.56 -17.14
C GLU A 257 14.25 38.07 -17.12
N ALA A 258 13.83 38.61 -15.97
CA ALA A 258 13.43 40.01 -15.84
C ALA A 258 14.63 40.97 -15.71
N VAL A 259 15.71 40.56 -15.05
CA VAL A 259 16.80 41.48 -14.65
C VAL A 259 18.15 41.07 -15.24
N ILE A 260 18.51 39.80 -15.14
CA ILE A 260 19.88 39.34 -15.44
C ILE A 260 20.07 39.14 -16.95
N ARG A 261 19.14 38.42 -17.59
CA ARG A 261 19.18 38.06 -19.00
C ARG A 261 19.30 39.27 -19.93
N PRO A 262 18.53 40.37 -19.76
CA PRO A 262 18.69 41.57 -20.57
C PRO A 262 20.07 42.24 -20.40
N ALA A 263 20.62 42.23 -19.18
CA ALA A 263 21.93 42.80 -18.89
C ALA A 263 23.05 42.03 -19.60
N ILE A 264 22.99 40.70 -19.58
CA ILE A 264 23.94 39.83 -20.29
C ILE A 264 23.84 40.05 -21.80
N ASN A 265 22.63 40.04 -22.36
CA ASN A 265 22.43 40.22 -23.79
C ASN A 265 22.95 41.58 -24.28
N SER A 266 22.70 42.66 -23.54
CA SER A 266 23.19 44.01 -23.87
C SER A 266 24.73 44.07 -23.90
N ALA A 267 25.39 43.41 -22.95
CA ALA A 267 26.84 43.32 -22.92
C ALA A 267 27.41 42.51 -24.09
N LEU A 268 26.78 41.37 -24.43
CA LEU A 268 27.17 40.56 -25.59
C LEU A 268 27.06 41.36 -26.90
N ILE A 269 25.97 42.11 -27.09
CA ILE A 269 25.78 42.97 -28.27
C ILE A 269 26.86 44.06 -28.33
N SER A 270 27.15 44.69 -27.18
CA SER A 270 28.16 45.76 -27.10
C SER A 270 29.59 45.27 -27.35
N SER A 271 29.91 44.03 -26.97
CA SER A 271 31.23 43.41 -27.18
C SER A 271 31.53 43.03 -28.62
N ARG A 272 30.50 42.91 -29.47
CA ARG A 272 30.63 42.58 -30.90
C ARG A 272 30.82 43.80 -31.79
N LYS A 273 30.62 45.02 -31.26
CA LYS A 273 30.82 46.28 -31.98
C LYS A 273 32.24 46.80 -31.78
#